data_AF-A0A2D9RIN4-F1
#
_entry.id   AF-A0A2D9RIN4-F1
#
_cell.length_a   1.000
_cell.length_b   1.000
_cell.length_c   1.000
_cell.angle_alpha   90.00
_cell.angle_beta   90.00
_cell.angle_gamma   90.00
#
_symmetry.space_group_name_H-M   'P 1'
#
loop_
_entity.id
_entity.type
_entity.pdbx_description
1 polymer ?
#
loop_
_entity_poly.entity_id
_entity_poly.type
_entity_poly.pdbx_seq_one_letter_code
_entity_poly.pdbx_strand_id
1 'polypeptide(L)' 'MSLLEKAMEDLNDREKDIITERRLKDEPVTLEDLSKVYNVSRERIRQIEVRAFEKLQKAMVRAAKEEGMPLKA' A
#
# COMPACT_ATOMS: atom_id res chain seq x y z
N MET A 1 -14.07 6.26 9.51
CA MET A 1 -12.95 5.66 8.77
C MET A 1 -12.42 6.70 7.81
N SER A 2 -11.11 6.93 7.83
CA SER A 2 -10.45 7.83 6.88
C SER A 2 -10.48 7.25 5.46
N LEU A 3 -10.26 8.10 4.45
CA LEU A 3 -10.13 7.65 3.05
C LEU A 3 -9.01 6.61 2.89
N LEU A 4 -7.90 6.79 3.62
CA LEU A 4 -6.78 5.84 3.63
C LEU A 4 -7.20 4.50 4.23
N GLU A 5 -7.91 4.49 5.36
CA GLU A 5 -8.39 3.25 5.98
C GLU A 5 -9.29 2.46 5.02
N LYS A 6 -10.25 3.13 4.37
CA LYS A 6 -11.12 2.49 3.34
C LYS A 6 -10.31 1.97 2.16
N ALA A 7 -9.33 2.74 1.69
CA ALA A 7 -8.52 2.33 0.54
C ALA A 7 -7.58 1.15 0.87
N MET A 8 -7.12 1.06 2.12
CA MET A 8 -6.31 -0.05 2.59
C MET A 8 -7.10 -1.37 2.62
N GLU A 9 -8.43 -1.37 2.77
CA GLU A 9 -9.25 -2.58 2.78
C GLU A 9 -9.14 -3.44 1.50
N ASP A 10 -8.86 -2.81 0.36
CA ASP A 10 -8.66 -3.48 -0.94
C ASP A 10 -7.32 -4.26 -1.04
N LEU A 11 -6.40 -4.01 -0.11
CA LEU A 11 -5.12 -4.70 -0.04
C LEU A 11 -5.24 -5.98 0.80
N ASN A 12 -4.56 -7.04 0.37
CA ASN A 12 -4.40 -8.23 1.23
C ASN A 12 -3.42 -7.94 2.38
N ASP A 13 -3.38 -8.81 3.39
CA ASP A 13 -2.57 -8.59 4.59
C ASP A 13 -1.09 -8.35 4.29
N ARG A 14 -0.54 -9.06 3.31
CA ARG A 14 0.86 -8.92 2.90
C ARG A 14 1.12 -7.60 2.17
N GLU A 15 0.18 -7.16 1.35
CA GLU A 15 0.23 -5.85 0.67
C GLU A 15 0.10 -4.71 1.67
N LYS A 16 -0.84 -4.80 2.63
CA LYS A 16 -1.03 -3.85 3.73
C LYS A 16 0.24 -3.70 4.56
N ASP A 17 0.81 -4.83 4.98
CA ASP A 17 2.02 -4.83 5.82
C ASP A 17 3.20 -4.18 5.09
N ILE A 18 3.47 -4.60 3.85
CA ILE A 18 4.56 -4.03 3.06
C ILE A 18 4.37 -2.52 2.86
N ILE A 19 3.17 -2.04 2.51
CA ILE A 19 2.91 -0.60 2.37
C ILE A 19 3.09 0.13 3.71
N THR A 20 2.62 -0.46 4.80
CA THR A 20 2.74 0.14 6.13
C THR A 20 4.20 0.31 6.52
N GLU A 21 4.97 -0.78 6.47
CA GLU A 21 6.38 -0.82 6.85
C GLU A 21 7.29 0.02 5.93
N ARG A 22 6.92 0.17 4.64
CA ARG A 22 7.75 0.89 3.65
C ARG A 22 7.36 2.34 3.39
N ARG A 23 6.11 2.74 3.68
CA ARG A 23 5.56 4.05 3.28
C ARG A 23 4.85 4.80 4.39
N LEU A 24 4.25 4.12 5.35
CA LEU A 24 3.45 4.76 6.40
C LEU A 24 4.18 4.88 7.74
N LYS A 25 5.28 4.15 7.91
CA LYS A 25 6.13 4.19 9.09
C LYS A 25 7.15 5.33 8.99
N ASP A 26 7.42 5.99 10.11
CA ASP A 26 8.41 7.08 10.20
C ASP A 26 9.82 6.63 9.82
N GLU A 27 10.15 5.37 10.14
CA GLU A 27 11.39 4.69 9.76
C GLU A 27 11.09 3.52 8.81
N PRO A 28 11.16 3.72 7.48
CA PRO A 28 10.78 2.69 6.52
C PRO A 28 11.73 1.49 6.46
N VAL A 29 11.21 0.29 6.70
CA VAL A 29 11.96 -0.97 6.69
C VAL A 29 12.42 -1.34 5.29
N THR A 30 13.71 -1.63 5.10
CA THR A 30 14.30 -1.85 3.75
C THR A 30 13.71 -3.06 3.01
N LEU A 31 13.82 -3.07 1.68
CA LEU A 31 13.46 -4.26 0.87
C LEU A 31 14.25 -5.49 1.31
N GLU A 32 15.47 -5.32 1.79
CA GLU A 32 16.30 -6.41 2.27
C GLU A 32 15.75 -7.01 3.57
N ASP A 33 15.37 -6.17 4.52
CA ASP A 33 14.82 -6.65 5.79
C ASP A 33 13.48 -7.36 5.58
N LEU A 34 12.61 -6.79 4.74
CA LEU A 34 11.36 -7.47 4.35
C LEU A 34 11.61 -8.76 3.57
N SER A 35 12.67 -8.82 2.75
CA SER A 35 13.04 -10.04 2.03
C SER A 35 13.38 -11.18 2.99
N LYS A 36 14.05 -10.87 4.11
CA LYS A 36 14.37 -11.82 5.18
C LYS A 36 13.13 -12.26 5.96
N VAL A 37 12.26 -11.31 6.35
CA VAL A 37 11.01 -11.58 7.08
C VAL A 37 10.08 -12.50 6.29
N TYR A 38 9.90 -12.21 5.01
CA TYR A 38 8.96 -12.93 4.14
C TYR A 38 9.58 -14.11 3.39
N ASN A 39 10.87 -14.36 3.59
CA ASN A 39 11.65 -15.39 2.88
C ASN A 39 11.43 -15.39 1.36
N VAL A 40 11.52 -14.20 0.75
CA VAL A 40 11.41 -14.01 -0.71
C VAL A 40 12.48 -13.05 -1.18
N SER A 41 12.73 -12.98 -2.49
CA SER A 41 13.72 -12.03 -3.02
C SER A 41 13.30 -10.56 -2.83
N ARG A 42 14.28 -9.64 -2.79
CA ARG A 42 14.04 -8.18 -2.76
C ARG A 42 13.16 -7.72 -3.92
N GLU A 43 13.38 -8.28 -5.11
CA GLU A 43 12.55 -7.99 -6.29
C GLU A 43 11.11 -8.45 -6.09
N ARG A 44 10.88 -9.59 -5.42
CA ARG A 44 9.52 -10.03 -5.08
C ARG A 44 8.83 -9.05 -4.13
N ILE A 45 9.53 -8.53 -3.12
CA ILE A 45 8.98 -7.49 -2.23
C ILE A 45 8.65 -6.23 -3.05
N ARG A 46 9.56 -5.78 -3.91
CA ARG A 46 9.32 -4.62 -4.78
C ARG A 46 8.10 -4.80 -5.67
N GLN A 47 7.93 -5.97 -6.28
CA GLN A 47 6.74 -6.27 -7.10
C GLN A 47 5.45 -6.20 -6.29
N ILE A 48 5.46 -6.70 -5.04
CA ILE A 48 4.30 -6.61 -4.16
C ILE A 48 4.05 -5.14 -3.77
N GLU A 49 5.09 -4.38 -3.43
CA GLU A 49 4.97 -2.95 -3.11
C GLU A 49 4.34 -2.16 -4.26
N VAL A 50 4.83 -2.34 -5.50
CA VAL A 50 4.30 -1.65 -6.68
C VAL A 50 2.83 -2.01 -6.91
N ARG A 51 2.48 -3.31 -6.87
CA ARG A 51 1.09 -3.76 -7.04
C ARG A 51 0.17 -3.25 -5.94
N ALA A 52 0.64 -3.26 -4.69
CA ALA A 52 -0.09 -2.73 -3.56
C ALA A 52 -0.33 -1.22 -3.71
N PHE A 53 0.68 -0.47 -4.16
CA PHE A 53 0.57 0.96 -4.37
C PHE A 53 -0.43 1.30 -5.49
N GLU A 54 -0.40 0.58 -6.61
CA GLU A 54 -1.37 0.75 -7.70
C GLU A 54 -2.81 0.46 -7.25
N LYS A 55 -3.01 -0.60 -6.45
CA LYS A 55 -4.32 -0.90 -5.85
C LYS A 55 -4.77 0.21 -4.91
N LEU A 56 -3.88 0.66 -4.03
CA LEU A 56 -4.15 1.73 -3.07
C LEU A 56 -4.55 3.03 -3.79
N GLN A 57 -3.84 3.41 -4.86
CA GLN A 57 -4.17 4.58 -5.65
C GLN A 57 -5.58 4.48 -6.27
N LYS A 58 -5.93 3.33 -6.85
CA LYS A 58 -7.27 3.09 -7.41
C LYS A 58 -8.36 3.14 -6.33
N ALA A 59 -8.09 2.54 -5.17
CA ALA A 59 -9.02 2.53 -4.05
C ALA A 59 -9.21 3.93 -3.44
N MET A 60 -8.14 4.73 -3.33
CA MET A 60 -8.19 6.13 -2.91
C MET A 60 -9.02 6.98 -3.88
N VAL A 61 -8.84 6.79 -5.19
CA VAL A 61 -9.64 7.49 -6.22
C VAL A 61 -11.12 7.13 -6.09
N ARG A 62 -11.43 5.84 -5.91
CA ARG A 62 -12.80 5.36 -5.69
C ARG A 62 -13.42 5.96 -4.43
N ALA A 63 -12.71 5.87 -3.31
CA ALA A 63 -13.17 6.37 -2.01
C ALA A 63 -13.39 7.90 -2.02
N ALA A 64 -12.50 8.67 -2.64
CA ALA A 64 -12.65 10.12 -2.76
C ALA A 64 -13.87 10.49 -3.63
N LYS A 65 -14.11 9.75 -4.71
CA LYS A 65 -15.31 9.94 -5.55
C LYS A 65 -16.60 9.63 -4.78
N GLU A 66 -16.61 8.57 -3.97
CA GLU A 66 -17.74 8.20 -3.12
C GLU A 66 -18.04 9.24 -2.04
N GLU A 67 -17.03 9.92 -1.50
CA GLU A 67 -17.20 11.04 -0.56
C GLU A 67 -17.54 12.38 -1.25
N GLY A 68 -17.78 12.38 -2.56
CA GLY A 68 -18.14 13.59 -3.32
C GLY A 68 -16.99 14.58 -3.46
N MET A 69 -15.75 14.16 -3.21
CA MET A 69 -14.57 15.00 -3.40
C MET A 69 -14.21 15.06 -4.89
N PRO A 70 -14.11 16.26 -5.50
CA PRO A 70 -13.63 16.39 -6.86
C PRO A 70 -12.13 16.10 -6.88
N LEU A 71 -11.75 14.95 -7.42
CA LEU A 71 -10.36 14.71 -7.82
C LEU A 71 -10.10 15.59 -9.03
N LYS A 72 -9.40 16.72 -8.82
CA LYS A 72 -8.94 17.55 -9.92
C LYS A 72 -7.99 16.71 -10.78
N ALA A 73 -8.37 16.57 -12.06
CA ALA A 73 -7.55 16.02 -13.12
C ALA A 73 -6.34 16.92 -13.41
#